data_AF-A0A7X5ALV1-F1
#
_entry.id   AF-A0A7X5ALV1-F1
#
_cell.length_a   1.000
_cell.length_b   1.000
_cell.length_c   1.000
_cell.angle_alpha   90.00
_cell.angle_beta   90.00
_cell.angle_gamma   90.00
#
_symmetry.space_group_name_H-M   'P 1'
#
loop_
_entity.id
_entity.type
_entity.pdbx_description
1 polymer ?
#
loop_
_entity_poly.entity_id
_entity_poly.type
_entity_poly.pdbx_seq_one_letter_code
_entity_poly.pdbx_strand_id
1 'polypeptide(L)'
;MLAHLLPTAAVVGLLASVLPPWLWLPVALCLVVITVGVVRHHPRGELSAQALPGGEVQWRWLEAGVSVPQPVRLHCDYLGPWLIGLRLNGRRLWLWPDSCSSFDHRELRRFLIRH
;
A
#
# COMPACT_ATOMS: atom_id res chain seq x y z
N MET A 1 -7.73 -10.34 -5.96
CA MET A 1 -6.90 -10.87 -7.07
C MET A 1 -7.54 -10.58 -8.43
N LEU A 2 -8.81 -10.93 -8.65
CA LEU A 2 -9.53 -10.69 -9.92
C LEU A 2 -9.55 -9.22 -10.38
N ALA A 3 -9.72 -8.25 -9.47
CA ALA A 3 -9.79 -6.82 -9.82
C ALA A 3 -8.49 -6.25 -10.42
N HIS A 4 -7.32 -6.84 -10.14
CA HIS A 4 -6.03 -6.35 -10.66
C HIS A 4 -5.62 -7.00 -11.98
N LEU A 5 -6.26 -8.12 -12.37
CA LEU A 5 -5.97 -8.86 -13.61
C LEU A 5 -6.60 -8.21 -14.85
N LEU A 6 -7.72 -7.51 -14.65
CA LEU A 6 -8.48 -6.87 -15.72
C LEU A 6 -7.72 -5.69 -16.39
N PRO A 7 -7.12 -4.74 -15.64
CA PRO A 7 -6.31 -3.69 -16.26
C PRO A 7 -5.01 -4.22 -16.87
N THR A 8 -4.39 -5.25 -16.29
CA THR A 8 -3.17 -5.85 -16.85
C THR A 8 -3.45 -6.54 -18.19
N ALA A 9 -4.55 -7.29 -18.29
CA ALA A 9 -4.95 -7.93 -19.54
C ALA A 9 -5.27 -6.90 -20.64
N ALA A 10 -5.94 -5.79 -20.28
CA ALA A 10 -6.24 -4.71 -21.22
C ALA A 10 -4.97 -4.02 -21.74
N VAL A 11 -3.98 -3.74 -20.87
CA VAL A 11 -2.70 -3.15 -21.26
C VAL A 11 -1.89 -4.10 -22.14
N VAL A 12 -1.88 -5.41 -21.82
CA VAL A 12 -1.20 -6.42 -22.66
C VAL A 12 -1.87 -6.55 -24.03
N GLY A 13 -3.19 -6.54 -24.09
CA GLY A 13 -3.95 -6.56 -25.35
C GLY A 13 -3.69 -5.32 -26.23
N LEU A 14 -3.58 -4.14 -25.61
CA LEU A 14 -3.23 -2.90 -26.32
C LEU A 14 -1.77 -2.92 -26.81
N LEU A 15 -0.83 -3.43 -26.01
CA LEU A 15 0.56 -3.56 -26.43
C LEU A 15 0.69 -4.52 -27.63
N ALA A 16 -0.09 -5.60 -27.65
CA ALA A 16 -0.09 -6.57 -28.75
C ALA A 16 -0.65 -5.99 -30.07
N SER A 17 -1.48 -4.93 -30.03
CA SER A 17 -2.01 -4.27 -31.24
C SER A 17 -1.11 -3.18 -31.80
N VAL A 18 -0.18 -2.64 -31.01
CA VAL A 18 0.68 -1.51 -31.39
C VAL A 18 2.13 -1.93 -31.64
N LEU A 19 2.61 -3.00 -31.01
CA LEU A 19 4.03 -3.40 -31.04
C LEU A 19 4.28 -4.71 -31.81
N PRO A 20 5.43 -4.81 -32.49
CA PRO A 20 5.92 -6.05 -33.06
C PRO A 20 6.01 -7.20 -32.03
N PRO A 21 5.77 -8.46 -32.42
CA PRO A 21 5.70 -9.62 -31.52
C PRO A 21 6.89 -9.80 -30.56
N TRP A 22 8.09 -9.49 -31.05
CA TRP A 22 9.34 -9.62 -30.30
C TRP A 22 9.51 -8.59 -29.18
N LEU A 23 8.80 -7.44 -29.24
CA LEU A 23 8.91 -6.37 -28.24
C LEU A 23 7.84 -6.45 -27.16
N TRP A 24 6.62 -6.90 -27.48
CA TRP A 24 5.54 -6.89 -26.47
C TRP A 24 5.62 -8.07 -25.50
N LEU A 25 6.11 -9.24 -25.93
CA LEU A 25 6.25 -10.42 -25.07
C LEU A 25 7.11 -10.18 -23.81
N PRO A 26 8.34 -9.63 -23.88
CA PRO A 26 9.13 -9.35 -22.68
C PRO A 26 8.49 -8.28 -21.79
N VAL A 27 7.86 -7.26 -22.38
CA VAL A 27 7.16 -6.19 -21.64
C VAL A 27 5.95 -6.75 -20.88
N ALA A 28 5.16 -7.59 -21.54
CA ALA A 28 4.00 -8.26 -20.92
C ALA A 28 4.45 -9.18 -19.77
N LEU A 29 5.52 -9.95 -19.98
CA LEU A 29 6.09 -10.81 -18.93
C LEU A 29 6.56 -9.99 -17.72
N CYS A 30 7.30 -8.89 -17.94
CA CYS A 30 7.70 -7.97 -16.87
C CYS A 30 6.51 -7.40 -16.11
N LEU A 31 5.46 -6.94 -16.82
CA LEU A 31 4.24 -6.44 -16.19
C LEU A 31 3.55 -7.49 -15.33
N VAL A 32 3.45 -8.73 -15.81
CA VAL A 32 2.87 -9.84 -15.05
C VAL A 32 3.70 -10.13 -13.79
N VAL A 33 5.02 -10.22 -13.91
CA VAL A 33 5.91 -10.49 -12.77
C VAL A 33 5.81 -9.38 -11.71
N ILE A 34 5.83 -8.11 -12.12
CA ILE A 34 5.66 -6.97 -11.20
C ILE A 34 4.31 -7.04 -10.52
N THR A 35 3.23 -7.27 -11.27
CA THR A 35 1.87 -7.32 -10.72
C THR A 35 1.71 -8.47 -9.73
N VAL A 36 2.23 -9.66 -10.05
CA VAL A 36 2.22 -10.82 -9.16
C VAL A 36 3.05 -10.54 -7.90
N GLY A 37 4.23 -9.93 -8.04
CA GLY A 37 5.07 -9.53 -6.92
C GLY A 37 4.35 -8.55 -5.99
N VAL A 38 3.78 -7.48 -6.54
CA VAL A 38 3.01 -6.48 -5.79
C VAL A 38 1.82 -7.13 -5.08
N VAL A 39 1.03 -7.95 -5.78
CA VAL A 39 -0.16 -8.60 -5.19
C VAL A 39 0.19 -9.62 -4.10
N ARG A 40 1.33 -10.32 -4.23
CA ARG A 40 1.80 -11.29 -3.23
C ARG A 40 2.42 -10.62 -2.00
N HIS A 41 3.12 -9.51 -2.19
CA HIS A 41 3.80 -8.79 -1.11
C HIS A 41 2.95 -7.66 -0.50
N HIS A 42 1.74 -7.43 -1.01
CA HIS A 42 0.81 -6.48 -0.41
C HIS A 42 0.51 -6.92 1.03
N PRO A 43 0.87 -6.13 2.05
CA PRO A 43 0.55 -6.48 3.42
C PRO A 43 -0.97 -6.43 3.55
N ARG A 44 -1.56 -7.56 3.95
CA ARG A 44 -3.00 -7.68 4.21
C ARG A 44 -3.18 -7.89 5.70
N GLY A 45 -4.02 -7.04 6.29
CA GLY A 45 -4.27 -7.07 7.70
C GLY A 45 -4.99 -5.83 8.17
N GLU A 46 -5.25 -5.80 9.46
CA GLU A 46 -5.93 -4.71 10.14
C GLU A 46 -4.96 -4.03 11.10
N LEU A 47 -4.87 -2.70 10.99
CA LEU A 47 -4.12 -1.86 11.91
C LEU A 47 -5.10 -1.27 12.93
N SER A 48 -4.89 -1.57 14.21
CA SER A 48 -5.66 -0.99 15.30
C SER A 48 -4.78 -0.20 16.25
N ALA A 49 -5.36 0.84 16.85
CA ALA A 49 -4.74 1.63 17.89
C ALA A 49 -5.40 1.29 19.24
N GLN A 50 -4.61 0.91 20.23
CA GLN A 50 -5.08 0.68 21.59
C GLN A 50 -4.49 1.76 22.51
N ALA A 51 -5.35 2.55 23.14
CA ALA A 51 -4.92 3.50 24.17
C ALA A 51 -4.54 2.75 25.45
N LEU A 52 -3.33 3.00 25.97
CA LEU A 52 -2.87 2.45 27.24
C LEU A 52 -3.18 3.43 28.39
N PRO A 53 -3.42 2.91 29.61
CA PRO A 53 -3.53 3.74 30.80
C PRO A 53 -2.20 4.48 31.01
N GLY A 54 -2.21 5.80 30.78
CA GLY A 54 -1.01 6.64 30.70
C GLY A 54 -0.99 7.58 29.50
N GLY A 55 -1.93 7.44 28.56
CA GLY A 55 -2.04 8.31 27.39
C GLY A 55 -1.16 7.89 26.21
N GLU A 56 -0.38 6.81 26.36
CA GLU A 56 0.36 6.20 25.26
C GLU A 56 -0.58 5.42 24.33
N VAL A 57 -0.25 5.39 23.04
CA VAL A 57 -0.98 4.61 22.03
C VAL A 57 -0.11 3.44 21.59
N GLN A 58 -0.60 2.22 21.78
CA GLN A 58 0.02 1.01 21.27
C GLN A 58 -0.65 0.59 19.95
N TRP A 59 0.14 0.59 18.88
CA TRP A 59 -0.30 0.08 17.58
C TRP A 59 -0.26 -1.44 17.55
N ARG A 60 -1.29 -2.06 16.98
CA ARG A 60 -1.39 -3.50 16.80
C ARG A 60 -1.74 -3.84 15.36
N TRP A 61 -1.05 -4.84 14.82
CA TRP A 61 -1.30 -5.36 13.48
C TRP A 61 -1.85 -6.78 13.57
N LEU A 62 -3.00 -7.01 12.93
CA LEU A 62 -3.58 -8.33 12.74
C LEU A 62 -3.31 -8.76 11.29
N GLU A 63 -2.38 -9.67 11.08
CA GLU A 63 -2.09 -10.19 9.74
C GLU A 63 -3.25 -11.08 9.26
N ALA A 64 -3.58 -11.01 7.96
CA ALA A 64 -4.67 -11.80 7.39
C ALA A 64 -4.41 -13.31 7.56
N GLY A 65 -5.33 -14.00 8.24
CA GLY A 65 -5.20 -15.43 8.56
C GLY A 65 -4.58 -15.72 9.94
N VAL A 66 -4.17 -14.69 10.68
CA VAL A 66 -3.74 -14.79 12.07
C VAL A 66 -4.84 -14.23 12.97
N SER A 67 -5.11 -14.89 14.10
CA SER A 67 -6.20 -14.50 15.02
C SER A 67 -5.77 -13.53 16.14
N VAL A 68 -4.46 -13.34 16.33
CA VAL A 68 -3.91 -12.57 17.45
C VAL A 68 -3.23 -11.29 16.94
N PRO A 69 -3.72 -10.10 17.28
CA PRO A 69 -3.08 -8.84 16.91
C PRO A 69 -1.75 -8.66 17.66
N GLN A 70 -0.67 -8.46 16.91
CA GLN A 70 0.67 -8.29 17.47
C GLN A 70 1.01 -6.81 17.64
N PRO A 71 1.71 -6.40 18.71
CA PRO A 71 2.17 -5.02 18.86
C PRO A 71 3.20 -4.69 17.78
N VAL A 72 3.07 -3.50 17.19
CA VAL A 72 3.94 -3.03 16.10
C VAL A 72 4.39 -1.61 16.34
N ARG A 73 5.57 -1.26 15.82
CA ARG A 73 6.02 0.12 15.69
C ARG A 73 5.54 0.67 14.36
N LEU A 74 4.73 1.73 14.42
CA LEU A 74 4.25 2.47 13.27
C LEU A 74 4.97 3.81 13.18
N HIS A 75 5.47 4.15 12.00
CA HIS A 75 6.03 5.46 11.71
C HIS A 75 5.49 5.98 10.36
N CYS A 76 5.19 7.27 10.27
CA CYS A 76 4.88 7.91 9.00
C CYS A 76 6.19 8.44 8.41
N ASP A 77 6.76 7.75 7.43
CA ASP A 77 8.05 8.12 6.83
C ASP A 77 7.91 9.06 5.63
N TYR A 78 6.70 9.18 5.09
CA TYR A 78 6.42 10.07 3.97
C TYR A 78 4.96 10.54 3.98
N LEU A 79 4.75 11.86 3.86
CA LEU A 79 3.43 12.44 3.67
C LEU A 79 3.44 13.38 2.46
N GLY A 80 3.12 12.83 1.29
CA GLY A 80 3.05 13.56 0.04
C GLY A 80 1.63 14.05 -0.28
N PRO A 81 1.46 14.87 -1.33
CA PRO A 81 0.14 15.37 -1.73
C PRO A 81 -0.84 14.26 -2.14
N TRP A 82 -0.32 13.12 -2.63
CA TRP A 82 -1.09 12.04 -3.23
C TRP A 82 -0.79 10.65 -2.64
N LEU A 83 0.15 10.53 -1.71
CA LEU A 83 0.61 9.25 -1.19
C LEU A 83 1.07 9.40 0.25
N ILE A 84 0.70 8.43 1.08
CA ILE A 84 1.11 8.36 2.48
C ILE A 84 1.98 7.09 2.62
N GLY A 85 3.23 7.28 3.03
CA GLY A 85 4.18 6.22 3.33
C GLY A 85 4.17 5.94 4.83
N LEU A 86 3.75 4.73 5.18
CA LEU A 86 3.82 4.20 6.54
C LEU A 86 4.88 3.13 6.63
N ARG A 87 5.54 3.02 7.78
CA ARG A 87 6.51 1.97 8.09
C ARG A 87 6.04 1.20 9.31
N LEU A 88 5.69 -0.07 9.12
CA LEU A 88 5.29 -1.03 10.13
C LEU A 88 6.42 -2.01 10.40
N ASN A 89 7.06 -1.95 11.58
CA ASN A 89 8.18 -2.84 11.93
C ASN A 89 9.25 -2.94 10.83
N GLY A 90 9.57 -1.82 10.17
CA GLY A 90 10.52 -1.77 9.05
C GLY A 90 9.95 -2.10 7.66
N ARG A 91 8.74 -2.66 7.57
CA ARG A 91 8.03 -2.89 6.29
C ARG A 91 7.32 -1.63 5.83
N ARG A 92 7.48 -1.28 4.56
CA ARG A 92 6.83 -0.09 3.98
C ARG A 92 5.42 -0.40 3.48
N LEU A 93 4.50 0.48 3.79
CA LEU A 93 3.12 0.51 3.34
C LEU A 93 2.84 1.82 2.62
N TRP A 94 2.15 1.72 1.50
CA TRP A 94 1.67 2.87 0.76
C TRP A 94 0.16 2.92 0.87
N LEU A 95 -0.34 4.02 1.42
CA LEU A 95 -1.75 4.33 1.41
C LEU A 95 -2.02 5.38 0.35
N TRP A 96 -3.10 5.14 -0.39
CA TRP A 96 -3.65 6.10 -1.34
C TRP A 96 -4.35 7.22 -0.57
N PRO A 97 -4.47 8.41 -1.18
CA PRO A 97 -4.97 9.60 -0.49
C PRO A 97 -6.49 9.53 -0.26
N ASP A 98 -7.20 8.62 -0.92
CA ASP A 98 -8.60 8.27 -0.69
C ASP A 98 -8.81 7.43 0.59
N SER A 99 -7.73 6.89 1.17
CA SER A 99 -7.77 6.15 2.43
C SER A 99 -7.97 7.05 3.66
N CYS A 100 -8.01 8.38 3.46
CA CYS A 100 -8.17 9.39 4.49
C CYS A 100 -8.98 10.57 3.92
N SER A 101 -9.74 11.29 4.75
CA SER A 101 -10.44 12.46 4.24
C SER A 101 -9.44 13.55 3.83
N SER A 102 -9.80 14.38 2.85
CA SER A 102 -8.94 15.50 2.43
C SER A 102 -8.67 16.53 3.55
N PHE A 103 -9.55 16.60 4.54
CA PHE A 103 -9.40 17.45 5.72
C PHE A 103 -8.34 16.87 6.66
N ASP A 104 -8.52 15.60 7.07
CA ASP A 104 -7.62 14.89 7.98
C ASP A 104 -6.20 14.81 7.41
N HIS A 105 -6.07 14.57 6.10
CA HIS A 105 -4.78 14.54 5.43
C HIS A 105 -4.05 15.90 5.51
N ARG A 106 -4.77 17.01 5.31
CA ARG A 106 -4.21 18.36 5.42
C ARG A 106 -3.82 18.68 6.86
N GLU A 107 -4.63 18.26 7.83
CA GLU A 107 -4.35 18.47 9.24
C GLU A 107 -3.13 17.68 9.71
N LEU A 108 -3.04 16.40 9.35
CA LEU A 108 -1.88 15.55 9.60
C LEU A 108 -0.60 16.16 9.01
N ARG A 109 -0.67 16.68 7.78
CA ARG A 109 0.48 17.36 7.15
C ARG A 109 0.92 18.59 7.91
N ARG A 110 -0.02 19.41 8.38
CA ARG A 110 0.29 20.59 9.19
C ARG A 110 0.87 20.21 10.55
N PHE A 111 0.47 19.08 11.12
CA PHE A 111 1.00 18.59 12.38
C PHE A 111 2.46 18.13 12.24
N LEU A 112 2.76 17.33 11.21
CA LEU A 112 4.10 16.78 10.94
C LEU A 112 5.13 17.82 10.44
N ILE A 113 4.70 18.98 9.96
CA ILE A 113 5.62 20.09 9.63
C ILE A 113 5.98 20.89 10.90
N ARG A 114 5.13 20.85 11.93
CA ARG A 114 5.31 21.63 13.16
C ARG A 114 6.10 20.90 14.25
N HIS A 115 6.33 19.60 14.10
CA HIS A 115 7.04 18.73 15.05
C HIS A 115 8.08 17.91 14.30
#